data_AF-A0A923QCJ6-F1
#
_entry.id   AF-A0A923QCJ6-F1
#
_cell.length_a   1.000
_cell.length_b   1.000
_cell.length_c   1.000
_cell.angle_alpha   90.00
_cell.angle_beta   90.00
_cell.angle_gamma   90.00
#
_symmetry.space_group_name_H-M   'P 1'
#
loop_
_entity.id
_entity.type
_entity.pdbx_description
1 polymer ?
#
loop_
_entity_poly.entity_id
_entity_poly.type
_entity_poly.pdbx_seq_one_letter_code
_entity_poly.pdbx_strand_id
1 'polypeptide(L)'
;AKALEMKGWDYPKHLAGRTYGVVVHGDVAGIEGVRRALCDWLDWMGLIDAGAKARLDRFIGYYEPYATSHNALDADKDVQEEVKNVARAVARAVKDLRAGKLNAPDAGLTPPRPK
;
A
#
# COMPACT_ATOMS: atom_id res chain seq x y z
N ALA A 1 -23.81 -9.67 -13.20
CA ALA A 1 -22.78 -8.63 -13.43
C ALA A 1 -23.19 -7.66 -14.54
N LYS A 2 -23.20 -8.05 -15.83
CA LYS A 2 -23.50 -7.16 -16.98
C LYS A 2 -24.82 -6.36 -16.87
N ALA A 3 -25.91 -7.01 -16.44
CA ALA A 3 -27.20 -6.33 -16.28
C ALA A 3 -27.26 -5.33 -15.10
N LEU A 4 -26.35 -5.47 -14.12
CA LEU A 4 -26.22 -4.54 -12.99
C LEU A 4 -25.36 -3.33 -13.38
N GLU A 5 -24.30 -3.58 -14.16
CA GLU A 5 -23.48 -2.53 -14.76
C GLU A 5 -24.29 -1.60 -15.65
N MET A 6 -25.15 -2.17 -16.52
CA MET A 6 -26.06 -1.41 -17.39
C MET A 6 -27.14 -0.62 -16.63
N LYS A 7 -27.40 -0.98 -15.37
CA LYS A 7 -28.33 -0.26 -14.47
C LYS A 7 -27.66 0.88 -13.71
N GLY A 8 -26.38 1.18 -13.98
CA GLY A 8 -25.63 2.23 -13.30
C GLY A 8 -24.94 1.75 -12.03
N TRP A 9 -24.19 0.64 -12.09
CA TRP A 9 -23.34 0.26 -10.96
C TRP A 9 -22.24 1.32 -10.76
N ASP A 10 -22.27 2.01 -9.62
CA ASP A 10 -21.44 3.18 -9.32
C ASP A 10 -20.02 2.85 -8.82
N TYR A 11 -19.67 1.56 -8.73
CA TYR A 11 -18.36 1.09 -8.24
C TYR A 11 -17.95 1.78 -6.92
N PRO A 12 -18.70 1.54 -5.83
CA PRO A 12 -18.50 2.29 -4.59
C PRO A 12 -17.13 2.02 -3.98
N LYS A 13 -16.35 3.09 -3.79
CA LYS A 13 -15.05 3.07 -3.12
C LYS A 13 -15.21 3.25 -1.62
N HIS A 14 -15.76 2.24 -0.93
CA HIS A 14 -16.08 2.32 0.51
C HIS A 14 -14.89 2.65 1.43
N LEU A 15 -13.67 2.43 0.95
CA LEU A 15 -12.44 2.70 1.69
C LEU A 15 -11.77 4.02 1.28
N ALA A 16 -12.35 4.79 0.35
CA ALA A 16 -11.79 6.06 -0.08
C ALA A 16 -11.55 7.01 1.10
N GLY A 17 -10.45 7.76 1.03
CA GLY A 17 -10.00 8.68 2.08
C GLY A 17 -9.27 8.02 3.24
N ARG A 18 -9.13 6.69 3.28
CA ARG A 18 -8.29 6.01 4.27
C ARG A 18 -6.83 6.04 3.87
N THR A 19 -5.93 6.11 4.86
CA THR A 19 -4.49 6.02 4.60
C THR A 19 -4.02 4.58 4.52
N TYR A 20 -2.98 4.29 3.73
CA TYR A 20 -2.39 2.95 3.65
C TYR A 20 -0.85 2.95 3.70
N GLY A 21 -0.32 1.77 4.00
CA GLY A 21 1.07 1.38 3.76
C GLY A 21 1.12 -0.05 3.23
N VAL A 22 2.17 -0.38 2.49
CA VAL A 22 2.39 -1.68 1.84
C VAL A 22 3.79 -2.17 2.18
N VAL A 23 3.89 -3.44 2.57
CA VAL A 23 5.13 -4.21 2.62
C VAL A 23 4.96 -5.41 1.71
N VAL A 24 5.86 -5.55 0.75
CA VAL A 24 5.98 -6.76 -0.07
C VAL A 24 7.35 -7.35 0.18
N HIS A 25 7.42 -8.66 0.40
CA HIS A 25 8.68 -9.36 0.47
C HIS A 25 8.64 -10.64 -0.36
N GLY A 26 9.80 -11.14 -0.72
CA GLY A 26 9.98 -12.34 -1.53
C GLY A 26 11.42 -12.81 -1.50
N ASP A 27 11.71 -13.92 -2.17
CA ASP A 27 13.03 -14.56 -2.14
C ASP A 27 13.85 -14.30 -3.42
N VAL A 28 13.21 -14.32 -4.60
CA VAL A 28 13.94 -14.32 -5.89
C VAL A 28 13.48 -13.23 -6.86
N ALA A 29 12.18 -12.99 -7.02
CA ALA A 29 11.69 -12.03 -8.00
C ALA A 29 10.27 -11.50 -7.69
N GLY A 30 9.92 -10.37 -8.32
CA GLY A 30 8.54 -9.90 -8.46
C GLY A 30 8.07 -8.93 -7.37
N ILE A 31 8.84 -8.71 -6.31
CA ILE A 31 8.46 -7.87 -5.17
C ILE A 31 8.14 -6.43 -5.60
N GLU A 32 8.92 -5.86 -6.51
CA GLU A 32 8.75 -4.48 -6.97
C GLU A 32 7.53 -4.34 -7.86
N GLY A 33 7.26 -5.36 -8.69
CA GLY A 33 6.09 -5.40 -9.57
C GLY A 33 4.80 -5.54 -8.78
N VAL A 34 4.77 -6.45 -7.80
CA VAL A 34 3.63 -6.64 -6.90
C VAL A 34 3.38 -5.38 -6.06
N ARG A 35 4.43 -4.77 -5.48
CA ARG A 35 4.27 -3.54 -4.72
C ARG A 35 3.68 -2.42 -5.58
N ARG A 36 4.20 -2.21 -6.80
CA ARG A 36 3.71 -1.19 -7.73
C ARG A 36 2.24 -1.42 -8.06
N ALA A 37 1.89 -2.63 -8.53
CA ALA A 37 0.52 -2.97 -8.89
C ALA A 37 -0.47 -2.81 -7.73
N LEU A 38 -0.06 -3.19 -6.51
CA LEU A 38 -0.90 -3.02 -5.33
C LEU A 38 -1.08 -1.55 -4.96
N CYS A 39 -0.01 -0.75 -4.99
CA CYS A 39 -0.10 0.70 -4.72
C CYS A 39 -1.00 1.38 -5.76
N ASP A 40 -0.83 1.09 -7.05
CA ASP A 40 -1.65 1.66 -8.12
C ASP A 40 -3.14 1.33 -7.93
N TRP A 41 -3.44 0.09 -7.52
CA TRP A 41 -4.81 -0.31 -7.22
C TRP A 41 -5.38 0.41 -5.98
N LEU A 42 -4.60 0.56 -4.90
CA LEU A 42 -5.04 1.27 -3.69
C LEU A 42 -5.27 2.77 -3.96
N ASP A 43 -4.39 3.39 -4.75
CA ASP A 43 -4.52 4.77 -5.19
C ASP A 43 -5.78 4.92 -6.06
N TRP A 44 -6.03 4.00 -7.00
CA TRP A 44 -7.27 3.99 -7.79
C TRP A 44 -8.52 3.80 -6.93
N MET A 45 -8.45 2.98 -5.87
CA MET A 45 -9.51 2.81 -4.87
C MET A 45 -9.73 4.06 -3.99
N GLY A 46 -8.93 5.11 -4.16
CA GLY A 46 -9.05 6.39 -3.46
C GLY A 46 -8.46 6.38 -2.06
N LEU A 47 -7.58 5.42 -1.74
CA LEU A 47 -6.81 5.46 -0.51
C LEU A 47 -5.63 6.42 -0.67
N ILE A 48 -5.16 6.96 0.45
CA ILE A 48 -4.09 7.96 0.51
C ILE A 48 -2.83 7.25 0.99
N ASP A 49 -1.69 7.39 0.30
CA ASP A 49 -0.46 6.78 0.79
C ASP A 49 0.08 7.50 2.03
N ALA A 50 0.68 6.74 2.94
CA ALA A 50 1.31 7.30 4.13
C ALA A 50 2.75 7.82 3.87
N GLY A 51 3.09 8.14 2.62
CA GLY A 51 4.37 8.64 2.16
C GLY A 51 5.32 7.57 1.64
N ALA A 52 6.45 8.00 1.06
CA ALA A 52 7.42 7.13 0.41
C ALA A 52 7.96 5.99 1.30
N LYS A 53 8.13 6.25 2.61
CA LYS A 53 8.59 5.23 3.57
C LYS A 53 7.52 4.18 3.92
N ALA A 54 6.28 4.36 3.49
CA ALA A 54 5.19 3.43 3.73
C ALA A 54 4.99 2.41 2.60
N ARG A 55 5.80 2.46 1.53
CA ARG A 55 5.72 1.54 0.38
C ARG A 55 7.06 0.80 0.24
N LEU A 56 7.18 -0.36 0.88
CA LEU A 56 8.42 -1.13 1.02
C LEU A 56 8.38 -2.41 0.19
N ASP A 57 9.47 -2.73 -0.50
CA ASP A 57 9.74 -4.03 -1.09
C ASP A 57 11.12 -4.55 -0.63
N ARG A 58 11.25 -5.81 -0.21
CA ARG A 58 12.55 -6.40 0.17
C ARG A 58 12.68 -7.86 -0.24
N PHE A 59 13.86 -8.23 -0.74
CA PHE A 59 14.24 -9.63 -0.86
C PHE A 59 14.74 -10.13 0.49
N ILE A 60 14.33 -11.35 0.88
CA ILE A 60 14.75 -12.02 2.10
C ILE A 60 15.47 -13.30 1.71
N GLY A 61 16.72 -13.47 2.15
CA GLY A 61 17.53 -14.64 1.81
C GLY A 61 17.62 -14.84 0.30
N TYR A 62 18.11 -13.83 -0.42
CA TYR A 62 18.14 -13.83 -1.89
C TYR A 62 18.91 -15.04 -2.44
N TYR A 63 18.23 -15.91 -3.20
CA TYR A 63 18.73 -17.21 -3.67
C TYR A 63 19.17 -18.20 -2.56
N GLU A 64 18.79 -17.95 -1.30
CA GLU A 64 19.01 -18.88 -0.21
C GLU A 64 17.93 -19.98 -0.20
N PRO A 65 18.16 -21.11 0.50
CA PRO A 65 17.16 -22.15 0.63
C PRO A 65 15.87 -21.62 1.26
N TYR A 66 14.75 -21.79 0.55
CA TYR A 66 13.43 -21.38 1.05
C TYR A 66 13.11 -21.98 2.43
N ALA A 67 13.60 -23.18 2.71
CA ALA A 67 13.43 -23.87 4.00
C ALA A 67 13.96 -23.07 5.20
N THR A 68 14.90 -22.14 5.01
CA THR A 68 15.49 -21.29 6.06
C THR A 68 15.08 -19.83 5.94
N SER A 69 14.19 -19.47 5.01
CA SER A 69 13.79 -18.09 4.73
C SER A 69 13.20 -17.36 5.93
N HIS A 70 12.44 -18.05 6.79
CA HIS A 70 11.93 -17.48 8.03
C HIS A 70 13.05 -17.14 9.02
N ASN A 71 14.07 -17.98 9.14
CA ASN A 71 15.22 -17.69 10.01
C ASN A 71 16.01 -16.47 9.50
N ALA A 72 16.16 -16.35 8.17
CA ALA A 72 16.76 -15.19 7.54
C ALA A 72 15.95 -13.91 7.84
N LEU A 73 14.62 -13.97 7.72
CA LEU A 73 13.72 -12.85 8.07
C LEU A 73 13.81 -12.45 9.55
N ASP A 74 13.89 -13.43 10.45
CA ASP A 74 13.94 -13.19 11.89
C ASP A 74 15.28 -12.56 12.32
N ALA A 75 16.36 -12.93 11.64
CA ALA A 75 17.70 -12.41 11.85
C ALA A 75 17.89 -11.00 11.28
N ASP A 76 17.22 -10.67 10.17
CA ASP A 76 17.35 -9.39 9.47
C ASP A 76 16.69 -8.24 10.25
N LYS A 77 17.43 -7.62 11.17
CA LYS A 77 16.92 -6.53 12.01
C LYS A 77 16.64 -5.25 11.22
N ASP A 78 17.27 -5.07 10.07
CA ASP A 78 17.07 -3.88 9.24
C ASP A 78 15.70 -3.93 8.56
N VAL A 79 15.34 -5.06 7.94
CA VAL A 79 14.00 -5.26 7.38
C VAL A 79 12.93 -5.10 8.46
N GLN A 80 13.14 -5.64 9.65
CA GLN A 80 12.20 -5.50 10.77
C GLN A 80 12.02 -4.02 11.16
N GLU A 81 13.09 -3.22 11.15
CA GLU A 81 13.02 -1.78 11.45
C GLU A 81 12.37 -0.98 10.30
N GLU A 82 12.58 -1.38 9.05
CA GLU A 82 11.90 -0.81 7.89
C GLU A 82 10.38 -1.07 7.94
N VAL A 83 9.96 -2.29 8.29
CA VAL A 83 8.55 -2.62 8.49
C VAL A 83 7.95 -1.80 9.63
N LYS A 84 8.68 -1.60 10.74
CA LYS A 84 8.23 -0.68 11.80
C LYS A 84 8.14 0.75 11.30
N ASN A 85 9.04 1.21 10.43
CA ASN A 85 8.96 2.54 9.84
C ASN A 85 7.72 2.71 8.95
N VAL A 86 7.35 1.68 8.19
CA VAL A 86 6.08 1.65 7.45
C VAL A 86 4.90 1.81 8.42
N ALA A 87 4.86 1.01 9.50
CA ALA A 87 3.80 1.09 10.50
C ALA A 87 3.73 2.47 11.19
N ARG A 88 4.88 3.06 11.54
CA ARG A 88 4.96 4.41 12.12
C ARG A 88 4.47 5.48 11.14
N ALA A 89 4.80 5.36 9.85
CA ALA A 89 4.33 6.27 8.82
C ALA A 89 2.80 6.22 8.71
N VAL A 90 2.22 5.02 8.65
CA VAL A 90 0.76 4.84 8.65
C VAL A 90 0.12 5.42 9.90
N ALA A 91 0.66 5.14 11.09
CA ALA A 91 0.11 5.67 12.33
C ALA A 91 0.11 7.21 12.38
N ARG A 92 1.18 7.85 11.87
CA ARG A 92 1.27 9.31 11.74
C ARG A 92 0.25 9.84 10.73
N ALA A 93 0.18 9.25 9.55
CA ALA A 93 -0.77 9.65 8.51
C ALA A 93 -2.23 9.52 8.98
N VAL A 94 -2.58 8.44 9.69
CA VAL A 94 -3.91 8.27 10.30
C VAL A 94 -4.20 9.38 11.32
N LYS A 95 -3.22 9.74 12.15
CA LYS A 95 -3.37 10.82 13.15
C LYS A 95 -3.62 12.16 12.46
N ASP A 96 -2.84 12.49 11.44
CA ASP A 96 -2.98 13.74 10.70
C ASP A 96 -4.28 13.78 9.90
N LEU A 97 -4.68 12.66 9.29
CA LEU A 97 -5.97 12.53 8.60
C LEU A 97 -7.14 12.80 9.56
N ARG A 98 -7.14 12.18 10.74
CA ARG A 98 -8.19 12.38 11.75
C ARG A 98 -8.22 13.80 12.31
N ALA A 99 -7.09 14.49 12.29
CA ALA A 99 -6.97 15.89 12.69
C ALA A 99 -7.30 16.88 11.54
N GLY A 100 -7.62 16.40 10.33
CA GLY A 100 -7.83 17.24 9.15
C GLY A 100 -6.56 17.95 8.66
N LYS A 101 -5.38 17.44 9.02
CA LYS A 101 -4.07 18.03 8.70
C LYS A 101 -3.32 17.31 7.58
N LEU A 102 -3.78 16.13 7.19
CA LEU A 102 -3.18 15.40 6.07
C LEU A 102 -3.50 16.14 4.77
N ASN A 103 -2.47 16.74 4.17
CA ASN A 103 -2.61 17.51 2.95
C ASN A 103 -2.48 16.60 1.73
N ALA A 104 -3.57 16.42 0.98
CA ALA A 104 -3.55 15.80 -0.34
C ALA A 104 -3.67 16.93 -1.38
N PRO A 105 -2.61 17.20 -2.19
CA PRO A 105 -2.59 18.34 -3.11
C PRO A 105 -3.70 18.34 -4.16
N ASP A 106 -4.27 17.17 -4.44
CA ASP A 106 -5.37 16.94 -5.37
C ASP A 106 -6.75 16.86 -4.70
N ALA A 107 -6.83 17.11 -3.39
CA ALA A 107 -8.09 17.11 -2.66
C ALA A 107 -9.07 18.12 -3.26
N GLY A 108 -10.30 17.67 -3.54
CA GLY A 108 -11.37 18.49 -4.13
C GLY A 108 -11.36 18.56 -5.66
N LEU A 109 -10.38 17.94 -6.33
CA LEU A 109 -10.41 17.78 -7.79
C LEU A 109 -11.41 16.68 -8.16
N THR A 110 -12.39 17.03 -9.00
CA THR A 110 -13.36 16.06 -9.52
C THR A 110 -12.73 15.32 -10.71
N PRO A 111 -12.62 13.97 -10.68
CA PRO A 111 -12.10 13.23 -11.81
C PRO A 111 -13.07 13.34 -13.00
N PRO A 112 -12.59 13.70 -14.21
CA PRO A 112 -13.46 13.80 -15.39
C PRO A 112 -14.00 12.43 -15.84
N ARG A 113 -13.37 11.34 -15.40
CA ARG A 113 -13.79 9.96 -15.64
C ARG A 113 -13.91 9.24 -14.29
N PRO A 114 -15.13 8.99 -13.78
CA PRO A 114 -15.33 8.37 -12.47
C PRO A 114 -15.12 6.85 -12.47
N LYS A 115 -15.09 6.22 -13.64
CA LYS A 115 -14.80 4.80 -13.87
C LYS A 115 -13.40 4.61 -14.44
#